data_AF-A0A0V0QZT6-F1
#
_entry.id   AF-A0A0V0QZT6-F1
#
_cell.length_a   1.000
_cell.length_b   1.000
_cell.length_c   1.000
_cell.angle_alpha   90.00
_cell.angle_beta   90.00
_cell.angle_gamma   90.00
#
_symmetry.space_group_name_H-M   'P 1'
#
loop_
_entity.id
_entity.type
_entity.pdbx_description
1 polymer ?
#
loop_
_entity_poly.entity_id
_entity_poly.type
_entity_poly.pdbx_seq_one_letter_code
_entity_poly.pdbx_strand_id
1 'polypeptide(L)'
;MFMHGDDITDLATGLDHSYAWSQETGEVYGWGSVEYGKLGFGMEENSDNKFIQQPQLFEVFTELSNYGWSIQNIACGYNHTLAVVNIYSENGQQQDDIQQLDQEFEEQKLDSYRSNKQFQRGDFDEKQNQLFVWGHSKDWQLGLETEEQEDVNHPHKLEQTQKIWKNGIKQVSATKGLSMVLTNEGNVYSWGSGEFGRLGYFSETKIQKTPKLIQFKTQLKIKSISAGFYHCLLLSDQGKIYSFGRGTSGQLGLGNFLNQETPQLIQQLNDIVQIKSGESHNLALNKQGHVYSWGINNQGQLGLCDFNRQNQPQIVNKLNQIQIKQIQCGKKHSLALSTDGQVYAWGCNEFGQIGIEGKKHNTQIQANQQLNNSANIFQNNNSFLINLNTLNKGRNINNYSNNTNYKALSQMSSQDYSWLGQQNFNNILDMSNQSQNNQCDESYSCLKQVKQQYLTEVQNQSELEYEILKQNQNLDNIVSNFRNNIDKIKGNNSQAAYFCVDLMDKFNRILKEKNNIILKDNL
;
A
#
# COMPACT_ATOMS: atom_id res chain seq x y z
N MET A 1 3.72 -4.85 7.85
CA MET A 1 4.82 -5.70 7.36
C MET A 1 6.10 -4.98 7.68
N PHE A 2 6.90 -5.54 8.59
CA PHE A 2 8.27 -5.09 8.78
C PHE A 2 9.13 -6.08 8.01
N MET A 3 9.63 -5.66 6.84
CA MET A 3 10.72 -6.40 6.19
C MET A 3 11.98 -6.07 7.00
N HIS A 4 12.72 -7.10 7.41
CA HIS A 4 13.99 -6.88 8.10
C HIS A 4 14.97 -6.27 7.09
N GLY A 5 15.36 -5.01 7.31
CA GLY A 5 16.36 -4.32 6.49
C GLY A 5 15.97 -2.87 6.25
N ASP A 6 16.85 -1.95 6.65
CA ASP A 6 16.77 -0.52 6.30
C ASP A 6 17.04 -0.27 4.79
N ASP A 7 17.08 -1.33 3.97
CA ASP A 7 17.71 -1.36 2.65
C ASP A 7 16.71 -1.45 1.48
N ILE A 8 15.39 -1.45 1.74
CA ILE A 8 14.38 -1.44 0.67
C ILE A 8 14.41 -0.07 -0.03
N THR A 9 14.82 -0.09 -1.29
CA THR A 9 14.99 1.13 -2.09
C THR A 9 13.72 1.57 -2.80
N ASP A 10 12.85 0.63 -3.19
CA ASP A 10 11.63 0.95 -3.93
C ASP A 10 10.58 -0.17 -3.83
N LEU A 11 9.35 0.15 -4.25
CA LEU A 11 8.19 -0.74 -4.21
C LEU A 11 7.28 -0.53 -5.42
N ALA A 12 6.58 -1.58 -5.81
CA ALA A 12 5.61 -1.56 -6.90
C ALA A 12 4.34 -2.31 -6.48
N THR A 13 3.18 -1.74 -6.80
CA THR A 13 1.88 -2.32 -6.43
C THR A 13 0.97 -2.36 -7.66
N GLY A 14 0.48 -3.54 -7.99
CA GLY A 14 -0.52 -3.76 -9.03
C GLY A 14 -1.93 -3.74 -8.47
N LEU A 15 -2.84 -4.50 -9.08
CA LEU A 15 -4.20 -4.67 -8.57
C LEU A 15 -4.20 -5.43 -7.22
N ASP A 16 -3.50 -6.54 -7.18
CA ASP A 16 -3.57 -7.56 -6.13
C ASP A 16 -2.25 -8.33 -5.95
N HIS A 17 -1.16 -7.81 -6.52
CA HIS A 17 0.20 -8.28 -6.33
C HIS A 17 1.13 -7.09 -6.13
N SER A 18 2.27 -7.31 -5.48
CA SER A 18 3.20 -6.25 -5.13
C SER A 18 4.62 -6.80 -5.06
N TYR A 19 5.57 -5.91 -5.27
CA TYR A 19 6.99 -6.17 -5.09
C TYR A 19 7.64 -5.09 -4.24
N ALA A 20 8.70 -5.46 -3.56
CA ALA A 20 9.65 -4.56 -2.94
C ALA A 20 11.06 -5.07 -3.25
N TRP A 21 12.01 -4.16 -3.48
CA TRP A 21 13.38 -4.56 -3.78
C TRP A 21 14.42 -3.59 -3.24
N SER A 22 15.62 -4.11 -3.04
CA SER A 22 16.82 -3.34 -2.73
C SER A 22 17.75 -3.32 -3.92
N GLN A 23 18.13 -2.12 -4.38
CA GLN A 23 19.21 -1.97 -5.35
C GLN A 23 20.59 -2.23 -4.74
N GLU A 24 20.71 -2.15 -3.41
CA GLU A 24 21.96 -2.36 -2.68
C GLU A 24 22.23 -3.84 -2.43
N THR A 25 21.25 -4.57 -1.89
CA THR A 25 21.40 -6.01 -1.63
C THR A 25 21.06 -6.87 -2.85
N GLY A 26 20.31 -6.31 -3.81
CA GLY A 26 19.78 -7.06 -4.95
C GLY A 26 18.61 -7.97 -4.60
N GLU A 27 18.15 -7.98 -3.35
CA GLU A 27 17.00 -8.76 -2.92
C GLU A 27 15.71 -8.22 -3.51
N VAL A 28 14.86 -9.14 -3.95
CA VAL A 28 13.57 -8.82 -4.55
C VAL A 28 12.52 -9.67 -3.86
N TYR A 29 11.47 -9.06 -3.34
CA TYR A 29 10.37 -9.75 -2.69
C TYR A 29 9.08 -9.54 -3.47
N GLY A 30 8.29 -10.59 -3.64
CA GLY A 30 6.98 -10.57 -4.28
C GLY A 30 5.90 -11.17 -3.37
N TRP A 31 4.69 -10.61 -3.39
CA TRP A 31 3.53 -11.17 -2.69
C TRP A 31 2.21 -10.77 -3.35
N GLY A 32 1.15 -11.49 -2.99
CA GLY A 32 -0.20 -11.30 -3.51
C GLY A 32 -0.67 -12.44 -4.40
N SER A 33 -1.57 -12.15 -5.34
CA SER A 33 -2.16 -13.17 -6.22
C SER A 33 -1.15 -13.70 -7.23
N VAL A 34 -1.08 -15.03 -7.38
CA VAL A 34 -0.23 -15.71 -8.39
C VAL A 34 -0.94 -15.92 -9.73
N GLU A 35 -2.23 -15.56 -9.83
CA GLU A 35 -3.04 -15.79 -11.05
C GLU A 35 -2.41 -15.17 -12.29
N TYR A 36 -2.57 -15.84 -13.43
CA TYR A 36 -1.96 -15.49 -14.71
C TYR A 36 -0.43 -15.48 -14.70
N GLY A 37 0.21 -16.00 -13.64
CA GLY A 37 1.66 -15.97 -13.50
C GLY A 37 2.25 -14.59 -13.19
N LYS A 38 1.43 -13.59 -12.82
CA LYS A 38 1.86 -12.19 -12.63
C LYS A 38 2.91 -11.95 -11.53
N LEU A 39 3.09 -12.94 -10.65
CA LEU A 39 4.15 -12.94 -9.63
C LEU A 39 5.48 -13.52 -10.11
N GLY A 40 5.53 -14.23 -11.24
CA GLY A 40 6.78 -14.67 -11.85
C GLY A 40 7.51 -15.84 -11.15
N PHE A 41 6.94 -16.42 -10.09
CA PHE A 41 7.56 -17.53 -9.34
C PHE A 41 7.50 -18.89 -10.04
N GLY A 42 6.93 -18.99 -11.25
CA GLY A 42 6.76 -20.27 -11.94
C GLY A 42 5.76 -21.24 -11.29
N MET A 43 4.99 -20.78 -10.30
CA MET A 43 3.99 -21.60 -9.61
C MET A 43 2.82 -21.94 -10.55
N GLU A 44 2.38 -23.20 -10.55
CA GLU A 44 1.21 -23.62 -11.30
C GLU A 44 -0.08 -23.08 -10.66
N GLU A 45 -1.02 -22.61 -11.51
CA GLU A 45 -2.32 -22.08 -11.08
C GLU A 45 -3.20 -23.11 -10.32
N ASN A 46 -2.85 -24.39 -10.42
CA ASN A 46 -3.53 -25.52 -9.79
C ASN A 46 -3.08 -25.81 -8.35
N SER A 47 -2.15 -25.02 -7.79
CA SER A 47 -1.85 -25.10 -6.36
C SER A 47 -3.03 -24.54 -5.54
N ASP A 48 -3.37 -25.20 -4.42
CA ASP A 48 -4.46 -24.77 -3.52
C ASP A 48 -4.28 -23.33 -2.99
N ASN A 49 -3.09 -22.73 -3.20
CA ASN A 49 -2.70 -21.44 -2.66
C ASN A 49 -2.49 -20.40 -3.79
N LYS A 50 -3.59 -19.84 -4.29
CA LYS A 50 -3.58 -18.77 -5.31
C LYS A 50 -3.05 -17.41 -4.83
N PHE A 51 -2.57 -17.33 -3.59
CA PHE A 51 -2.18 -16.08 -2.96
C PHE A 51 -1.00 -16.26 -2.01
N ILE A 52 0.10 -15.54 -2.27
CA ILE A 52 1.25 -15.43 -1.38
C ILE A 52 0.95 -14.31 -0.36
N GLN A 53 0.73 -14.69 0.90
CA GLN A 53 0.30 -13.74 1.94
C GLN A 53 1.43 -12.90 2.54
N GLN A 54 2.66 -13.39 2.48
CA GLN A 54 3.84 -12.74 3.04
C GLN A 54 4.87 -12.50 1.93
N PRO A 55 5.67 -11.42 1.99
CA PRO A 55 6.77 -11.20 1.04
C PRO A 55 7.64 -12.44 0.92
N GLN A 56 7.67 -13.03 -0.28
CA GLN A 56 8.52 -14.16 -0.60
C GLN A 56 9.70 -13.67 -1.43
N LEU A 57 10.90 -14.15 -1.10
CA LEU A 57 12.11 -13.83 -1.85
C LEU A 57 12.03 -14.41 -3.27
N PHE A 58 12.31 -13.58 -4.25
CA PHE A 58 12.48 -13.94 -5.65
C PHE A 58 13.91 -14.41 -5.86
N GLU A 59 14.13 -15.71 -5.60
CA GLU A 59 15.45 -16.35 -5.60
C GLU A 59 16.25 -16.03 -6.87
N VAL A 60 15.64 -16.18 -8.05
CA VAL A 60 16.34 -15.97 -9.34
C VAL A 60 16.99 -14.59 -9.45
N PHE A 61 16.29 -13.50 -9.14
CA PHE A 61 16.90 -12.16 -9.23
C PHE A 61 17.89 -11.88 -8.12
N THR A 62 17.66 -12.46 -6.94
CA THR A 62 18.54 -12.32 -5.77
C THR A 62 19.84 -13.10 -5.98
N GLU A 63 19.80 -14.27 -6.61
CA GLU A 63 21.00 -15.03 -6.97
C GLU A 63 21.75 -14.34 -8.11
N LEU A 64 21.03 -13.85 -9.13
CA LEU A 64 21.63 -13.15 -10.26
C LEU A 64 22.26 -11.81 -9.86
N SER A 65 21.88 -11.21 -8.73
CA SER A 65 22.51 -9.98 -8.25
C SER A 65 23.99 -10.19 -7.90
N ASN A 66 24.37 -11.38 -7.42
CA ASN A 66 25.76 -11.77 -7.20
C ASN A 66 26.59 -11.79 -8.50
N TYR A 67 25.92 -11.87 -9.65
CA TYR A 67 26.54 -11.87 -10.98
C TYR A 67 26.39 -10.51 -11.70
N GLY A 68 26.16 -9.44 -10.94
CA GLY A 68 26.08 -8.08 -11.49
C GLY A 68 24.73 -7.72 -12.12
N TRP A 69 23.66 -8.47 -11.81
CA TRP A 69 22.31 -8.07 -12.18
C TRP A 69 21.74 -7.10 -11.13
N SER A 70 20.99 -6.10 -11.56
CA SER A 70 20.38 -5.16 -10.60
C SER A 70 19.04 -4.64 -11.11
N ILE A 71 17.96 -4.90 -10.37
CA ILE A 71 16.63 -4.39 -10.70
C ILE A 71 16.59 -2.87 -10.51
N GLN A 72 16.30 -2.17 -11.59
CA GLN A 72 16.18 -0.71 -11.60
C GLN A 72 14.74 -0.24 -11.38
N ASN A 73 13.76 -0.97 -11.92
CA ASN A 73 12.35 -0.57 -11.86
C ASN A 73 11.45 -1.79 -12.05
N ILE A 74 10.39 -1.89 -11.26
CA ILE A 74 9.29 -2.84 -11.47
C ILE A 74 8.00 -2.05 -11.68
N ALA A 75 7.23 -2.40 -12.71
CA ALA A 75 5.87 -1.90 -12.89
C ALA A 75 4.87 -3.06 -12.87
N CYS A 76 3.93 -2.97 -11.93
CA CYS A 76 2.85 -3.93 -11.74
C CYS A 76 1.57 -3.45 -12.42
N GLY A 77 1.08 -4.22 -13.39
CA GLY A 77 -0.18 -3.98 -14.06
C GLY A 77 -1.37 -4.62 -13.35
N TYR A 78 -2.43 -4.85 -14.13
CA TYR A 78 -3.62 -5.55 -13.61
C TYR A 78 -3.31 -7.04 -13.40
N ASN A 79 -2.75 -7.69 -14.43
CA ASN A 79 -2.42 -9.13 -14.43
C ASN A 79 -1.02 -9.42 -15.02
N HIS A 80 -0.13 -8.43 -15.12
CA HIS A 80 1.22 -8.63 -15.67
C HIS A 80 2.20 -7.69 -15.00
N THR A 81 3.49 -7.99 -15.14
CA THR A 81 4.59 -7.26 -14.55
C THR A 81 5.67 -6.99 -15.59
N LEU A 82 6.29 -5.83 -15.50
CA LEU A 82 7.47 -5.43 -16.26
C LEU A 82 8.61 -5.15 -15.27
N ALA A 83 9.82 -5.62 -15.56
CA ALA A 83 11.01 -5.26 -14.79
C ALA A 83 12.15 -4.81 -15.69
N VAL A 84 12.83 -3.74 -15.28
CA VAL A 84 14.04 -3.23 -15.91
C VAL A 84 15.23 -3.69 -15.10
N VAL A 85 16.17 -4.37 -15.74
CA VAL A 85 17.31 -5.01 -15.08
C VAL A 85 18.60 -4.57 -15.73
N ASN A 86 19.50 -3.97 -14.97
CA ASN A 86 20.88 -3.75 -15.41
C ASN A 86 21.61 -5.08 -15.35
N ILE A 87 22.43 -5.35 -16.37
CA ILE A 87 23.31 -6.51 -16.40
C ILE A 87 24.70 -5.97 -16.71
N TYR A 88 25.57 -5.95 -15.71
CA TYR A 88 26.95 -5.52 -15.88
C TYR A 88 27.79 -6.72 -16.34
N SER A 89 28.61 -6.56 -17.39
CA SER A 89 29.71 -7.51 -17.62
C SER A 89 30.90 -7.07 -16.77
N GLU A 90 31.44 -7.99 -15.98
CA GLU A 90 32.57 -7.73 -15.09
C GLU A 90 33.79 -7.28 -15.89
N ASN A 91 34.18 -6.01 -15.73
CA ASN A 91 35.54 -5.59 -16.02
C ASN A 91 36.35 -5.60 -14.71
N GLY A 92 37.07 -6.69 -14.44
CA GLY A 92 38.40 -6.59 -13.80
C GLY A 92 38.60 -7.00 -12.33
N GLN A 93 37.86 -7.94 -11.75
CA GLN A 93 38.32 -8.65 -10.54
C GLN A 93 38.39 -10.16 -10.75
N GLN A 94 39.36 -10.78 -10.08
CA GLN A 94 40.09 -11.99 -10.47
C GLN A 94 39.21 -13.22 -10.74
N GLN A 95 39.50 -13.84 -11.87
CA GLN A 95 38.91 -15.09 -12.40
C GLN A 95 39.13 -16.34 -11.54
N ASP A 96 39.92 -16.24 -10.47
CA ASP A 96 40.49 -17.42 -9.80
C ASP A 96 39.69 -17.89 -8.57
N ASP A 97 38.92 -17.00 -7.89
CA ASP A 97 38.21 -17.37 -6.66
C ASP A 97 36.82 -17.98 -6.90
N ILE A 98 36.20 -17.72 -8.07
CA ILE A 98 34.87 -18.25 -8.41
C ILE A 98 34.96 -19.67 -8.98
N GLN A 99 36.07 -20.04 -9.64
CA GLN A 99 36.25 -21.38 -10.22
C GLN A 99 36.34 -22.50 -9.17
N GLN A 100 36.63 -22.19 -7.90
CA GLN A 100 36.69 -23.20 -6.82
C GLN A 100 35.38 -23.40 -6.06
N LEU A 101 34.47 -22.43 -6.09
CA LEU A 101 33.14 -22.57 -5.47
C LEU A 101 32.11 -23.24 -6.39
N ASP A 102 32.45 -23.38 -7.69
CA ASP A 102 31.53 -23.76 -8.77
C ASP A 102 31.42 -25.27 -9.06
N GLN A 103 32.16 -26.17 -8.39
CA GLN A 103 32.23 -27.58 -8.86
C GLN A 103 31.29 -28.60 -8.18
N GLU A 104 30.63 -28.29 -7.05
CA GLU A 104 29.80 -29.32 -6.37
C GLU A 104 28.35 -28.93 -6.04
N PHE A 105 27.93 -27.67 -6.16
CA PHE A 105 26.61 -27.25 -5.64
C PHE A 105 25.59 -26.66 -6.63
N GLU A 106 25.95 -26.29 -7.86
CA GLU A 106 25.05 -25.50 -8.74
C GLU A 106 25.12 -25.90 -10.24
N GLU A 107 25.18 -27.19 -10.58
CA GLU A 107 25.00 -27.61 -11.99
C GLU A 107 23.55 -28.02 -12.30
N GLN A 108 22.78 -28.61 -11.37
CA GLN A 108 21.43 -29.11 -11.72
C GLN A 108 20.31 -28.05 -11.72
N LYS A 109 20.38 -27.00 -10.87
CA LYS A 109 19.36 -25.94 -10.83
C LYS A 109 19.61 -24.87 -11.89
N LEU A 110 20.85 -24.38 -11.97
CA LEU A 110 21.29 -23.42 -12.99
C LEU A 110 21.20 -23.98 -14.42
N ASP A 111 21.41 -25.29 -14.64
CA ASP A 111 21.20 -25.87 -15.98
C ASP A 111 19.72 -25.93 -16.40
N SER A 112 18.76 -25.98 -15.47
CA SER A 112 17.33 -25.83 -15.82
C SER A 112 17.01 -24.40 -16.30
N TYR A 113 17.70 -23.39 -15.75
CA TYR A 113 17.58 -22.00 -16.16
C TYR A 113 18.44 -21.66 -17.41
N ARG A 114 19.60 -22.30 -17.59
CA ARG A 114 20.50 -22.15 -18.76
C ARG A 114 20.06 -22.95 -19.98
N SER A 115 19.40 -24.10 -19.79
CA SER A 115 18.77 -24.87 -20.88
C SER A 115 17.57 -24.14 -21.48
N ASN A 116 16.95 -23.25 -20.70
CA ASN A 116 16.15 -22.14 -21.23
C ASN A 116 17.11 -21.11 -21.85
N LYS A 117 17.22 -21.10 -23.19
CA LYS A 117 18.11 -20.24 -23.99
C LYS A 117 18.00 -18.70 -23.76
N GLN A 118 17.24 -18.24 -22.77
CA GLN A 118 16.92 -16.84 -22.47
C GLN A 118 17.96 -16.11 -21.59
N PHE A 119 18.90 -16.83 -20.97
CA PHE A 119 19.84 -16.29 -19.96
C PHE A 119 21.32 -16.52 -20.32
N GLN A 120 21.72 -16.37 -21.59
CA GLN A 120 23.12 -16.59 -21.99
C GLN A 120 24.04 -15.39 -21.71
N ARG A 121 25.27 -15.68 -21.23
CA ARG A 121 26.33 -14.74 -20.82
C ARG A 121 26.93 -13.89 -21.99
N GLY A 122 26.44 -14.05 -23.24
CA GLY A 122 27.23 -13.82 -24.46
C GLY A 122 27.00 -12.55 -25.29
N ASP A 123 25.95 -11.74 -25.06
CA ASP A 123 25.60 -10.61 -25.96
C ASP A 123 25.58 -9.23 -25.26
N PHE A 124 26.26 -9.10 -24.11
CA PHE A 124 26.15 -7.91 -23.28
C PHE A 124 27.02 -6.75 -23.78
N ASP A 125 26.36 -5.76 -24.41
CA ASP A 125 26.90 -4.41 -24.50
C ASP A 125 26.77 -3.74 -23.11
N GLU A 126 27.91 -3.38 -22.52
CA GLU A 126 28.20 -3.00 -21.13
C GLU A 126 27.34 -1.89 -20.50
N LYS A 127 26.37 -1.32 -21.23
CA LYS A 127 25.61 -0.12 -20.81
C LYS A 127 24.09 -0.24 -20.96
N GLN A 128 23.55 -1.37 -21.39
CA GLN A 128 22.14 -1.47 -21.76
C GLN A 128 21.33 -2.35 -20.80
N ASN A 129 20.40 -1.71 -20.10
CA ASN A 129 19.44 -2.43 -19.26
C ASN A 129 18.39 -3.16 -20.10
N GLN A 130 17.94 -4.30 -19.57
CA GLN A 130 17.06 -5.24 -20.24
C GLN A 130 15.64 -5.15 -19.68
N LEU A 131 14.66 -5.41 -20.53
CA LEU A 131 13.26 -5.48 -20.14
C LEU A 131 12.83 -6.94 -20.00
N PHE A 132 12.35 -7.29 -18.82
CA PHE A 132 11.71 -8.55 -18.51
C PHE A 132 10.20 -8.35 -18.36
N VAL A 133 9.42 -9.33 -18.82
CA VAL A 133 7.96 -9.31 -18.81
C VAL A 133 7.43 -10.66 -18.37
N TRP A 134 6.33 -10.67 -17.61
CA TRP A 134 5.63 -11.90 -17.24
C TRP A 134 4.19 -11.58 -16.82
N GLY A 135 3.35 -12.58 -16.81
CA GLY A 135 1.94 -12.53 -16.46
C GLY A 135 1.02 -12.86 -17.63
N HIS A 136 -0.17 -12.27 -17.60
CA HIS A 136 -1.19 -12.46 -18.62
C HIS A 136 -0.76 -11.92 -19.99
N SER A 137 -1.11 -12.60 -21.09
CA SER A 137 -0.68 -12.23 -22.45
C SER A 137 -1.78 -11.92 -23.47
N LYS A 138 -3.07 -12.13 -23.15
CA LYS A 138 -4.18 -12.05 -24.14
C LYS A 138 -4.35 -10.70 -24.86
N ASP A 139 -4.06 -9.58 -24.18
CA ASP A 139 -4.13 -8.25 -24.77
C ASP A 139 -2.81 -7.85 -25.47
N TRP A 140 -1.86 -8.78 -25.61
CA TRP A 140 -0.48 -8.55 -26.06
C TRP A 140 0.34 -7.64 -25.15
N GLN A 141 -0.07 -7.46 -23.89
CA GLN A 141 0.61 -6.58 -22.94
C GLN A 141 2.05 -6.99 -22.61
N LEU A 142 2.43 -8.25 -22.86
CA LEU A 142 3.81 -8.71 -22.69
C LEU A 142 4.73 -8.26 -23.83
N GLY A 143 4.19 -7.90 -24.99
CA GLY A 143 5.02 -7.52 -26.13
C GLY A 143 5.63 -8.71 -26.88
N LEU A 144 5.26 -9.93 -26.52
CA LEU A 144 5.79 -11.17 -27.08
C LEU A 144 4.94 -11.61 -28.27
N GLU A 145 5.56 -11.73 -29.45
CA GLU A 145 4.96 -12.35 -30.63
C GLU A 145 5.22 -13.86 -30.62
N THR A 146 4.50 -14.60 -29.79
CA THR A 146 4.50 -16.08 -29.76
C THR A 146 3.35 -16.63 -30.60
N GLU A 147 3.53 -17.83 -31.17
CA GLU A 147 2.50 -18.51 -31.96
C GLU A 147 1.29 -18.90 -31.10
N GLU A 148 1.52 -19.17 -29.81
CA GLU A 148 0.50 -19.45 -28.80
C GLU A 148 0.50 -18.31 -27.77
N GLN A 149 -0.66 -17.65 -27.59
CA GLN A 149 -0.85 -16.62 -26.56
C GLN A 149 -1.05 -17.28 -25.19
N GLU A 150 0.01 -17.90 -24.68
CA GLU A 150 0.02 -18.45 -23.34
C GLU A 150 0.49 -17.40 -22.33
N ASP A 151 0.00 -17.54 -21.10
CA ASP A 151 0.44 -16.70 -20.00
C ASP A 151 1.86 -17.10 -19.59
N VAL A 152 2.67 -16.11 -19.24
CA VAL A 152 4.09 -16.33 -18.93
C VAL A 152 4.26 -16.26 -17.42
N ASN A 153 4.58 -17.37 -16.78
CA ASN A 153 4.64 -17.45 -15.31
C ASN A 153 6.03 -17.23 -14.70
N HIS A 154 7.03 -16.88 -15.52
CA HIS A 154 8.40 -16.59 -15.12
C HIS A 154 8.93 -15.37 -15.89
N PRO A 155 9.90 -14.60 -15.36
CA PRO A 155 10.45 -13.45 -16.06
C PRO A 155 11.00 -13.83 -17.44
N HIS A 156 10.43 -13.26 -18.50
CA HIS A 156 10.84 -13.48 -19.88
C HIS A 156 11.49 -12.23 -20.45
N LYS A 157 12.67 -12.37 -21.04
CA LYS A 157 13.42 -11.25 -21.61
C LYS A 157 12.83 -10.84 -22.97
N LEU A 158 12.56 -9.54 -23.16
CA LEU A 158 11.98 -9.03 -24.40
C LEU A 158 13.05 -8.75 -25.48
N GLU A 159 13.66 -9.80 -26.03
CA GLU A 159 14.86 -9.70 -26.89
C GLU A 159 14.64 -8.94 -28.21
N GLN A 160 13.46 -9.09 -28.82
CA GLN A 160 13.11 -8.48 -30.12
C GLN A 160 13.25 -6.94 -30.12
N THR A 161 13.34 -6.33 -28.94
CA THR A 161 13.25 -4.90 -28.73
C THR A 161 14.55 -4.26 -28.26
N GLN A 162 15.63 -5.02 -28.04
CA GLN A 162 16.92 -4.46 -27.59
C GLN A 162 17.45 -3.36 -28.53
N LYS A 163 17.22 -3.49 -29.84
CA LYS A 163 17.57 -2.46 -30.84
C LYS A 163 16.80 -1.15 -30.67
N ILE A 164 15.67 -1.16 -29.96
CA ILE A 164 14.78 -0.02 -29.73
C ILE A 164 15.28 0.83 -28.56
N TRP A 165 15.76 0.21 -27.48
CA TRP A 165 16.22 0.88 -26.26
C TRP A 165 17.76 0.96 -26.15
N LYS A 166 18.46 1.23 -27.25
CA LYS A 166 19.95 1.25 -27.29
C LYS A 166 20.61 2.14 -26.23
N ASN A 167 19.94 3.22 -25.84
CA ASN A 167 20.43 4.16 -24.83
C ASN A 167 19.84 3.92 -23.43
N GLY A 168 19.20 2.76 -23.22
CA GLY A 168 18.62 2.33 -21.95
C GLY A 168 17.19 2.80 -21.70
N ILE A 169 16.53 2.06 -20.83
CA ILE A 169 15.19 2.28 -20.30
C ILE A 169 15.29 3.07 -19.00
N LYS A 170 14.50 4.15 -18.91
CA LYS A 170 14.42 5.02 -17.73
C LYS A 170 13.30 4.61 -16.79
N GLN A 171 12.14 4.27 -17.34
CA GLN A 171 10.93 4.00 -16.57
C GLN A 171 10.01 3.04 -17.34
N VAL A 172 9.30 2.17 -16.62
CA VAL A 172 8.22 1.33 -17.14
C VAL A 172 6.89 1.69 -16.48
N SER A 173 5.79 1.39 -17.16
CA SER A 173 4.44 1.49 -16.60
C SER A 173 3.58 0.35 -17.18
N ALA A 174 2.83 -0.32 -16.31
CA ALA A 174 1.98 -1.45 -16.65
C ALA A 174 0.57 -1.21 -16.08
N THR A 175 -0.49 -1.47 -16.84
CA THR A 175 -1.88 -1.30 -16.37
C THR A 175 -2.80 -2.42 -16.87
N LYS A 176 -4.07 -2.13 -17.18
CA LYS A 176 -5.04 -3.13 -17.62
C LYS A 176 -4.85 -3.44 -19.12
N GLY A 177 -3.94 -4.36 -19.41
CA GLY A 177 -3.65 -4.82 -20.77
C GLY A 177 -2.80 -3.84 -21.59
N LEU A 178 -2.20 -2.82 -20.97
CA LEU A 178 -1.31 -1.85 -21.61
C LEU A 178 0.04 -1.86 -20.90
N SER A 179 1.10 -1.78 -21.70
CA SER A 179 2.49 -1.62 -21.25
C SER A 179 3.12 -0.40 -21.91
N MET A 180 3.99 0.28 -21.17
CA MET A 180 4.71 1.45 -21.63
C MET A 180 6.16 1.45 -21.15
N VAL A 181 7.04 1.96 -22.00
CA VAL A 181 8.46 2.18 -21.72
C VAL A 181 8.81 3.62 -22.03
N LEU A 182 9.56 4.24 -21.13
CA LEU A 182 10.25 5.51 -21.34
C LEU A 182 11.75 5.24 -21.42
N THR A 183 12.40 5.67 -22.52
CA THR A 183 13.86 5.55 -22.67
C THR A 183 14.60 6.74 -22.02
N ASN A 184 15.91 6.61 -21.81
CA ASN A 184 16.75 7.69 -21.30
C ASN A 184 16.81 8.92 -22.22
N GLU A 185 16.55 8.73 -23.51
CA GLU A 185 16.44 9.80 -24.50
C GLU A 185 15.13 10.60 -24.37
N GLY A 186 14.15 10.06 -23.65
CA GLY A 186 12.81 10.62 -23.49
C GLY A 186 11.81 10.19 -24.54
N ASN A 187 12.09 9.09 -25.26
CA ASN A 187 11.16 8.44 -26.18
C ASN A 187 10.20 7.52 -25.42
N VAL A 188 8.93 7.51 -25.81
CA VAL A 188 7.88 6.69 -25.17
C VAL A 188 7.37 5.66 -26.15
N TYR A 189 7.36 4.41 -25.72
CA TYR A 189 6.80 3.28 -26.45
C TYR A 189 5.61 2.74 -25.68
N SER A 190 4.59 2.29 -26.42
CA SER A 190 3.43 1.62 -25.84
C SER A 190 3.00 0.43 -26.67
N TRP A 191 2.44 -0.59 -26.02
CA TRP A 191 1.88 -1.76 -26.66
C TRP A 191 0.86 -2.44 -25.75
N GLY A 192 0.18 -3.45 -26.29
CA GLY A 192 -0.97 -4.11 -25.71
C GLY A 192 -2.28 -3.58 -26.30
N SER A 193 -3.32 -3.52 -25.48
CA SER A 193 -4.65 -3.07 -25.88
C SER A 193 -4.73 -1.53 -25.97
N GLY A 194 -5.21 -1.05 -27.11
CA GLY A 194 -5.42 0.35 -27.46
C GLY A 194 -6.84 0.85 -27.37
N GLU A 195 -7.69 0.16 -26.59
CA GLU A 195 -9.04 0.65 -26.30
C GLU A 195 -9.04 2.13 -25.89
N PHE A 196 -10.02 2.87 -26.41
CA PHE A 196 -10.18 4.32 -26.18
C PHE A 196 -9.01 5.20 -26.64
N GLY A 197 -8.08 4.69 -27.45
CA GLY A 197 -6.94 5.46 -27.97
C GLY A 197 -5.73 5.52 -27.03
N ARG A 198 -5.67 4.64 -26.01
CA ARG A 198 -4.62 4.66 -24.97
C ARG A 198 -3.23 4.19 -25.43
N LEU A 199 -3.05 3.89 -26.71
CA LEU A 199 -1.73 3.69 -27.32
C LEU A 199 -1.05 5.02 -27.69
N GLY A 200 -1.78 6.13 -27.76
CA GLY A 200 -1.19 7.43 -28.10
C GLY A 200 -0.86 7.62 -29.59
N TYR A 201 -1.34 6.72 -30.44
CA TYR A 201 -1.38 6.87 -31.89
C TYR A 201 -2.60 6.14 -32.45
N PHE A 202 -2.95 6.45 -33.71
CA PHE A 202 -4.01 5.78 -34.42
C PHE A 202 -3.67 4.29 -34.64
N SER A 203 -4.61 3.41 -34.30
CA SER A 203 -4.54 1.96 -34.50
C SER A 203 -5.91 1.44 -34.91
N GLU A 204 -6.01 0.90 -36.12
CA GLU A 204 -7.27 0.35 -36.65
C GLU A 204 -7.77 -0.84 -35.84
N THR A 205 -6.86 -1.71 -35.41
CA THR A 205 -7.17 -2.93 -34.65
C THR A 205 -7.36 -2.67 -33.16
N LYS A 206 -6.97 -1.49 -32.66
CA LYS A 206 -6.88 -1.15 -31.23
C LYS A 206 -6.05 -2.15 -30.43
N ILE A 207 -5.09 -2.81 -31.07
CA ILE A 207 -4.14 -3.74 -30.45
C ILE A 207 -2.78 -3.47 -31.09
N GLN A 208 -1.76 -3.36 -30.25
CA GLN A 208 -0.37 -3.29 -30.68
C GLN A 208 0.39 -4.46 -30.05
N LYS A 209 0.91 -5.37 -30.87
CA LYS A 209 1.55 -6.60 -30.37
C LYS A 209 2.93 -6.38 -29.75
N THR A 210 3.69 -5.46 -30.31
CA THR A 210 5.09 -5.16 -29.95
C THR A 210 5.26 -3.67 -29.65
N PRO A 211 6.26 -3.28 -28.84
CA PRO A 211 6.50 -1.87 -28.51
C PRO A 211 6.56 -0.97 -29.75
N LYS A 212 5.71 0.07 -29.77
CA LYS A 212 5.68 1.06 -30.84
C LYS A 212 5.85 2.47 -30.29
N LEU A 213 6.68 3.25 -30.98
CA LEU A 213 7.00 4.63 -30.61
C LEU A 213 5.75 5.51 -30.72
N ILE A 214 5.47 6.28 -29.67
CA ILE A 214 4.52 7.38 -29.69
C ILE A 214 5.19 8.59 -30.34
N GLN A 215 4.71 8.96 -31.53
CA GLN A 215 5.26 10.08 -32.28
C GLN A 215 4.59 11.40 -31.89
N PHE A 216 5.42 12.43 -31.69
CA PHE A 216 4.97 13.79 -31.43
C PHE A 216 5.23 14.68 -32.65
N LYS A 217 4.34 15.64 -32.90
CA LYS A 217 4.51 16.63 -33.99
C LYS A 217 5.71 17.55 -33.79
N THR A 218 6.15 17.71 -32.55
CA THR A 218 7.32 18.51 -32.15
C THR A 218 8.29 17.62 -31.40
N GLN A 219 9.57 17.98 -31.37
CA GLN A 219 10.55 17.29 -30.54
C GLN A 219 10.19 17.52 -29.06
N LEU A 220 9.53 16.53 -28.45
CA LEU A 220 9.17 16.52 -27.05
C LEU A 220 9.99 15.46 -26.34
N LYS A 221 10.69 15.87 -25.28
CA LYS A 221 11.42 14.95 -24.41
C LYS A 221 10.58 14.65 -23.18
N ILE A 222 10.16 13.39 -23.07
CA ILE A 222 9.40 12.94 -21.90
C ILE A 222 10.37 12.61 -20.77
N LYS A 223 10.07 13.06 -19.55
CA LYS A 223 10.88 12.76 -18.35
C LYS A 223 10.24 11.73 -17.44
N SER A 224 8.92 11.55 -17.49
CA SER A 224 8.18 10.57 -16.70
C SER A 224 6.85 10.18 -17.38
N ILE A 225 6.41 8.96 -17.14
CA ILE A 225 5.15 8.39 -17.62
C ILE A 225 4.28 7.91 -16.45
N SER A 226 2.96 7.97 -16.60
CA SER A 226 2.04 7.32 -15.67
C SER A 226 0.74 6.95 -16.36
N ALA A 227 0.36 5.68 -16.33
CA ALA A 227 -0.87 5.20 -16.92
C ALA A 227 -1.91 4.84 -15.85
N GLY A 228 -3.17 5.19 -16.12
CA GLY A 228 -4.33 4.62 -15.43
C GLY A 228 -4.87 3.41 -16.19
N PHE A 229 -6.08 2.97 -15.87
CA PHE A 229 -6.61 1.76 -16.52
C PHE A 229 -6.84 1.97 -18.01
N TYR A 230 -7.35 3.12 -18.42
CA TYR A 230 -7.73 3.37 -19.82
C TYR A 230 -7.20 4.69 -20.38
N HIS A 231 -6.29 5.35 -19.67
CA HIS A 231 -5.69 6.62 -20.08
C HIS A 231 -4.23 6.69 -19.65
N CYS A 232 -3.48 7.57 -20.30
CA CYS A 232 -2.06 7.77 -20.04
C CYS A 232 -1.76 9.24 -19.85
N LEU A 233 -0.79 9.52 -18.98
CA LEU A 233 -0.18 10.82 -18.78
C LEU A 233 1.31 10.75 -19.09
N LEU A 234 1.81 11.77 -19.78
CA LEU A 234 3.23 11.98 -20.05
C LEU A 234 3.64 13.32 -19.48
N LEU A 235 4.75 13.36 -18.78
CA LEU A 235 5.33 14.58 -18.25
C LEU A 235 6.60 14.91 -19.03
N SER A 236 6.62 16.06 -19.70
CA SER A 236 7.81 16.55 -20.42
C SER A 236 8.87 17.11 -19.48
N ASP A 237 10.10 17.21 -19.96
CA ASP A 237 11.21 17.88 -19.28
C ASP A 237 10.92 19.35 -18.94
N GLN A 238 10.14 20.03 -19.79
CA GLN A 238 9.61 21.39 -19.58
C GLN A 238 8.51 21.48 -18.52
N GLY A 239 8.12 20.37 -17.88
CA GLY A 239 7.10 20.36 -16.83
C GLY A 239 5.67 20.51 -17.34
N LYS A 240 5.41 20.10 -18.59
CA LYS A 240 4.08 20.06 -19.20
C LYS A 240 3.52 18.64 -19.18
N ILE A 241 2.20 18.52 -19.01
CA ILE A 241 1.51 17.22 -19.03
C ILE A 241 0.77 17.04 -20.34
N TYR A 242 0.95 15.88 -20.97
CA TYR A 242 0.16 15.42 -22.11
C TYR A 242 -0.69 14.22 -21.69
N SER A 243 -1.91 14.13 -22.19
CA SER A 243 -2.84 13.05 -21.86
C SER A 243 -3.49 12.45 -23.10
N PHE A 244 -3.79 11.15 -23.05
CA PHE A 244 -4.50 10.42 -24.10
C PHE A 244 -5.18 9.16 -23.56
N GLY A 245 -6.03 8.54 -24.36
CA GLY A 245 -6.91 7.42 -23.99
C GLY A 245 -8.33 7.88 -23.68
N ARG A 246 -8.98 7.18 -22.74
CA ARG A 246 -10.35 7.42 -22.32
C ARG A 246 -10.50 8.75 -21.58
N GLY A 247 -11.47 9.57 -21.96
CA GLY A 247 -11.76 10.87 -21.32
C GLY A 247 -13.15 11.00 -20.70
N THR A 248 -13.99 9.96 -20.76
CA THR A 248 -15.41 10.03 -20.35
C THR A 248 -15.66 10.37 -18.88
N SER A 249 -14.64 10.22 -18.01
CA SER A 249 -14.71 10.57 -16.59
C SER A 249 -13.96 11.87 -16.27
N GLY A 250 -13.46 12.59 -17.28
CA GLY A 250 -12.66 13.81 -17.13
C GLY A 250 -11.17 13.55 -16.89
N GLN A 251 -10.72 12.29 -16.92
CA GLN A 251 -9.35 11.91 -16.55
C GLN A 251 -8.25 12.43 -17.49
N LEU A 252 -8.61 12.98 -18.65
CA LEU A 252 -7.64 13.64 -19.53
C LEU A 252 -7.37 15.11 -19.11
N GLY A 253 -8.23 15.73 -18.31
CA GLY A 253 -7.97 17.10 -17.84
C GLY A 253 -8.06 18.19 -18.92
N LEU A 254 -8.67 17.88 -20.08
CA LEU A 254 -8.71 18.75 -21.26
C LEU A 254 -9.92 19.70 -21.29
N GLY A 255 -10.69 19.80 -20.21
CA GLY A 255 -11.90 20.61 -20.15
C GLY A 255 -13.12 20.03 -20.84
N ASN A 256 -13.05 18.78 -21.27
CA ASN A 256 -14.14 18.04 -21.92
C ASN A 256 -14.09 16.56 -21.52
N PHE A 257 -15.03 15.76 -22.02
CA PHE A 257 -15.17 14.34 -21.70
C PHE A 257 -14.87 13.41 -22.90
N LEU A 258 -14.15 13.90 -23.91
CA LEU A 258 -13.85 13.17 -25.13
C LEU A 258 -12.61 12.30 -24.96
N ASN A 259 -12.59 11.14 -25.63
CA ASN A 259 -11.38 10.32 -25.74
C ASN A 259 -10.38 10.99 -26.68
N GLN A 260 -9.09 10.69 -26.50
CA GLN A 260 -8.01 11.21 -27.35
C GLN A 260 -7.12 10.06 -27.77
N GLU A 261 -6.93 9.88 -29.08
CA GLU A 261 -6.05 8.84 -29.61
C GLU A 261 -4.59 9.25 -29.65
N THR A 262 -4.31 10.55 -29.56
CA THR A 262 -2.96 11.10 -29.58
C THR A 262 -2.75 12.02 -28.37
N PRO A 263 -1.53 12.11 -27.83
CA PRO A 263 -1.22 12.96 -26.68
C PRO A 263 -1.66 14.42 -26.88
N GLN A 264 -2.52 14.92 -25.99
CA GLN A 264 -2.98 16.31 -25.97
C GLN A 264 -2.44 17.04 -24.74
N LEU A 265 -1.99 18.27 -24.93
CA LEU A 265 -1.46 19.13 -23.86
C LEU A 265 -2.57 19.57 -22.89
N ILE A 266 -2.34 19.39 -21.60
CA ILE A 266 -3.15 20.00 -20.53
C ILE A 266 -2.62 21.42 -20.28
N GLN A 267 -3.31 22.44 -20.80
CA GLN A 267 -2.81 23.82 -20.80
C GLN A 267 -2.72 24.47 -19.41
N GLN A 268 -3.54 24.01 -18.46
CA GLN A 268 -3.74 24.67 -17.17
C GLN A 268 -2.63 24.39 -16.14
N LEU A 269 -1.71 23.46 -16.45
CA LEU A 269 -0.65 23.05 -15.54
C LEU A 269 0.72 23.48 -16.06
N ASN A 270 1.54 23.97 -15.14
CA ASN A 270 2.90 24.42 -15.38
C ASN A 270 3.82 23.93 -14.27
N ASP A 271 5.12 23.84 -14.55
CA ASP A 271 6.14 23.48 -13.58
C ASP A 271 5.89 22.17 -12.84
N ILE A 272 5.31 21.19 -13.54
CA ILE A 272 5.04 19.87 -12.96
C ILE A 272 6.34 19.07 -12.82
N VAL A 273 6.52 18.48 -11.64
CA VAL A 273 7.67 17.62 -11.30
C VAL A 273 7.29 16.15 -11.21
N GLN A 274 6.05 15.83 -10.84
CA GLN A 274 5.57 14.46 -10.72
C GLN A 274 4.13 14.32 -11.19
N ILE A 275 3.83 13.17 -11.81
CA ILE A 275 2.47 12.76 -12.20
C ILE A 275 2.22 11.35 -11.70
N LYS A 276 0.99 11.09 -11.25
CA LYS A 276 0.52 9.75 -10.86
C LYS A 276 -0.94 9.57 -11.27
N SER A 277 -1.25 8.38 -11.78
CA SER A 277 -2.57 7.99 -12.24
C SER A 277 -3.09 6.85 -11.38
N GLY A 278 -4.33 6.96 -10.91
CA GLY A 278 -5.10 5.83 -10.40
C GLY A 278 -5.92 5.18 -11.53
N GLU A 279 -7.03 4.51 -11.19
CA GLU A 279 -7.88 3.85 -12.20
C GLU A 279 -8.41 4.83 -13.26
N SER A 280 -8.93 5.97 -12.81
CA SER A 280 -9.55 6.99 -13.66
C SER A 280 -9.47 8.39 -13.03
N HIS A 281 -8.51 8.59 -12.13
CA HIS A 281 -8.19 9.88 -11.51
C HIS A 281 -6.68 10.09 -11.55
N ASN A 282 -6.25 11.32 -11.36
CA ASN A 282 -4.85 11.70 -11.46
C ASN A 282 -4.46 12.67 -10.37
N LEU A 283 -3.17 12.66 -10.04
CA LEU A 283 -2.48 13.65 -9.25
C LEU A 283 -1.31 14.22 -10.05
N ALA A 284 -1.05 15.51 -9.87
CA ALA A 284 0.16 16.17 -10.33
C ALA A 284 0.76 17.03 -9.21
N LEU A 285 2.08 16.98 -9.06
CA LEU A 285 2.84 17.78 -8.10
C LEU A 285 3.66 18.82 -8.87
N ASN A 286 3.57 20.08 -8.50
CA ASN A 286 4.40 21.14 -9.07
C ASN A 286 5.69 21.38 -8.25
N LYS A 287 6.62 22.18 -8.80
CA LYS A 287 7.88 22.55 -8.14
C LYS A 287 7.69 23.24 -6.79
N GLN A 288 6.56 23.90 -6.59
CA GLN A 288 6.22 24.62 -5.36
C GLN A 288 5.62 23.71 -4.27
N GLY A 289 5.46 22.41 -4.52
CA GLY A 289 4.87 21.48 -3.55
C GLY A 289 3.34 21.44 -3.58
N HIS A 290 2.67 22.13 -4.50
CA HIS A 290 1.22 22.07 -4.66
C HIS A 290 0.77 20.83 -5.42
N VAL A 291 -0.31 20.22 -4.93
CA VAL A 291 -0.93 19.03 -5.52
C VAL A 291 -2.19 19.43 -6.28
N TYR A 292 -2.29 18.97 -7.52
CA TYR A 292 -3.46 19.10 -8.38
C TYR A 292 -4.09 17.72 -8.61
N SER A 293 -5.40 17.67 -8.77
CA SER A 293 -6.16 16.45 -9.01
C SER A 293 -7.27 16.64 -10.04
N TRP A 294 -7.57 15.60 -10.82
CA TRP A 294 -8.71 15.56 -11.75
C TRP A 294 -9.11 14.13 -12.12
N GLY A 295 -10.25 13.98 -12.79
CA GLY A 295 -10.85 12.71 -13.18
C GLY A 295 -12.05 12.32 -12.31
N ILE A 296 -12.26 11.03 -12.12
CA ILE A 296 -13.37 10.51 -11.32
C ILE A 296 -13.20 10.84 -9.82
N ASN A 297 -14.28 11.20 -9.13
CA ASN A 297 -14.25 11.55 -7.71
C ASN A 297 -15.36 10.90 -6.86
N ASN A 298 -15.97 9.82 -7.35
CA ASN A 298 -17.11 9.17 -6.67
C ASN A 298 -16.78 8.56 -5.29
N GLN A 299 -15.52 8.58 -4.87
CA GLN A 299 -15.03 8.09 -3.59
C GLN A 299 -14.23 9.17 -2.85
N GLY A 300 -14.24 10.42 -3.33
CA GLY A 300 -13.46 11.52 -2.74
C GLY A 300 -11.97 11.44 -3.07
N GLN A 301 -11.56 10.62 -4.06
CA GLN A 301 -10.16 10.39 -4.43
C GLN A 301 -9.44 11.60 -5.01
N LEU A 302 -10.15 12.69 -5.33
CA LEU A 302 -9.54 13.97 -5.73
C LEU A 302 -9.18 14.87 -4.54
N GLY A 303 -9.72 14.63 -3.35
CA GLY A 303 -9.43 15.44 -2.16
C GLY A 303 -9.98 16.87 -2.20
N LEU A 304 -11.02 17.12 -3.02
CA LEU A 304 -11.60 18.45 -3.25
C LEU A 304 -12.76 18.82 -2.32
N CYS A 305 -12.97 18.04 -1.25
CA CYS A 305 -14.11 18.21 -0.33
C CYS A 305 -15.49 18.05 -0.97
N ASP A 306 -15.56 17.29 -2.07
CA ASP A 306 -16.78 16.84 -2.71
C ASP A 306 -16.59 15.45 -3.35
N PHE A 307 -17.62 14.96 -4.05
CA PHE A 307 -17.59 13.72 -4.83
C PHE A 307 -17.75 13.95 -6.35
N ASN A 308 -17.55 15.17 -6.81
CA ASN A 308 -17.79 15.54 -8.21
C ASN A 308 -16.56 15.24 -9.06
N ARG A 309 -16.76 14.55 -10.18
CA ARG A 309 -15.69 14.35 -11.16
C ARG A 309 -15.24 15.70 -11.73
N GLN A 310 -13.95 15.82 -12.04
CA GLN A 310 -13.36 17.03 -12.61
C GLN A 310 -12.76 16.71 -13.97
N ASN A 311 -13.09 17.49 -14.99
CA ASN A 311 -12.51 17.37 -16.33
C ASN A 311 -11.35 18.33 -16.58
N GLN A 312 -10.94 19.06 -15.54
CA GLN A 312 -9.84 20.00 -15.52
C GLN A 312 -9.07 19.82 -14.20
N PRO A 313 -7.73 19.92 -14.20
CA PRO A 313 -6.94 19.94 -12.98
C PRO A 313 -7.43 20.99 -11.98
N GLN A 314 -7.74 20.54 -10.76
CA GLN A 314 -8.10 21.39 -9.63
C GLN A 314 -7.04 21.28 -8.55
N ILE A 315 -6.75 22.38 -7.87
CA ILE A 315 -5.81 22.39 -6.75
C ILE A 315 -6.43 21.73 -5.50
N VAL A 316 -5.68 20.86 -4.83
CA VAL A 316 -6.09 20.23 -3.57
C VAL A 316 -5.82 21.19 -2.42
N ASN A 317 -6.75 22.14 -2.22
CA ASN A 317 -6.55 23.27 -1.29
C ASN A 317 -6.14 22.87 0.14
N LYS A 318 -6.54 21.68 0.60
CA LYS A 318 -6.17 21.16 1.92
C LYS A 318 -4.68 20.86 2.09
N LEU A 319 -3.94 20.71 0.99
CA LEU A 319 -2.50 20.46 1.00
C LEU A 319 -1.66 21.72 0.71
N ASN A 320 -2.28 22.87 0.40
CA ASN A 320 -1.54 24.07 -0.04
C ASN A 320 -0.55 24.62 1.00
N GLN A 321 -0.77 24.36 2.29
CA GLN A 321 0.12 24.81 3.37
C GLN A 321 1.16 23.75 3.75
N ILE A 322 1.19 22.60 3.07
CA ILE A 322 2.05 21.48 3.38
C ILE A 322 3.01 21.29 2.21
N GLN A 323 4.30 21.26 2.48
CA GLN A 323 5.29 21.05 1.44
C GLN A 323 5.34 19.56 1.05
N ILE A 324 4.65 19.20 -0.02
CA ILE A 324 4.61 17.84 -0.57
C ILE A 324 5.86 17.58 -1.42
N LYS A 325 6.53 16.44 -1.18
CA LYS A 325 7.67 15.97 -1.97
C LYS A 325 7.34 14.82 -2.90
N GLN A 326 6.31 14.03 -2.60
CA GLN A 326 5.94 12.87 -3.40
C GLN A 326 4.43 12.62 -3.35
N ILE A 327 3.90 12.15 -4.47
CA ILE A 327 2.51 11.71 -4.63
C ILE A 327 2.45 10.26 -5.12
N GLN A 328 1.36 9.57 -4.81
CA GLN A 328 1.04 8.23 -5.33
C GLN A 328 -0.47 8.04 -5.43
N CYS A 329 -0.92 7.23 -6.39
CA CYS A 329 -2.31 6.84 -6.54
C CYS A 329 -2.44 5.32 -6.39
N GLY A 330 -3.49 4.89 -5.70
CA GLY A 330 -4.04 3.55 -5.87
C GLY A 330 -5.21 3.56 -6.85
N LYS A 331 -5.99 2.47 -6.89
CA LYS A 331 -7.14 2.35 -7.79
C LYS A 331 -8.15 3.49 -7.60
N LYS A 332 -8.60 3.69 -6.35
CA LYS A 332 -9.65 4.66 -5.96
C LYS A 332 -9.25 5.50 -4.74
N HIS A 333 -7.96 5.58 -4.43
CA HIS A 333 -7.44 6.37 -3.31
C HIS A 333 -6.14 7.04 -3.75
N SER A 334 -5.73 8.04 -2.97
CA SER A 334 -4.60 8.90 -3.25
C SER A 334 -3.75 9.11 -2.01
N LEU A 335 -2.46 9.29 -2.21
CA LEU A 335 -1.45 9.46 -1.18
C LEU A 335 -0.55 10.66 -1.51
N ALA A 336 -0.14 11.40 -0.49
CA ALA A 336 0.90 12.42 -0.60
C ALA A 336 1.85 12.32 0.60
N LEU A 337 3.15 12.45 0.34
CA LEU A 337 4.21 12.45 1.34
C LEU A 337 4.81 13.85 1.40
N SER A 338 4.78 14.46 2.58
CA SER A 338 5.40 15.75 2.85
C SER A 338 6.90 15.63 3.13
N THR A 339 7.58 16.76 3.02
CA THR A 339 9.03 16.88 3.27
C THR A 339 9.43 16.54 4.70
N ASP A 340 8.55 16.81 5.67
CA ASP A 340 8.70 16.43 7.08
C ASP A 340 8.34 14.97 7.38
N GLY A 341 8.10 14.16 6.34
CA GLY A 341 7.87 12.72 6.46
C GLY A 341 6.43 12.31 6.76
N GLN A 342 5.47 13.24 6.81
CA GLN A 342 4.06 12.93 7.05
C GLN A 342 3.38 12.38 5.79
N VAL A 343 2.59 11.31 5.95
CA VAL A 343 1.83 10.71 4.85
C VAL A 343 0.36 11.08 4.98
N TYR A 344 -0.18 11.68 3.93
CA TYR A 344 -1.58 12.05 3.80
C TYR A 344 -2.28 11.08 2.85
N ALA A 345 -3.42 10.53 3.27
CA ALA A 345 -4.22 9.59 2.47
C ALA A 345 -5.68 10.06 2.36
N TRP A 346 -6.29 9.86 1.19
CA TRP A 346 -7.71 10.16 0.95
C TRP A 346 -8.32 9.29 -0.16
N GLY A 347 -9.65 9.24 -0.20
CA GLY A 347 -10.42 8.46 -1.19
C GLY A 347 -11.11 7.24 -0.59
N CYS A 348 -11.28 6.19 -1.40
CA CYS A 348 -11.96 4.96 -1.02
C CYS A 348 -11.24 4.25 0.13
N ASN A 349 -12.00 3.80 1.15
CA ASN A 349 -11.49 3.03 2.29
C ASN A 349 -12.26 1.73 2.55
N GLU A 350 -12.95 1.18 1.55
CA GLU A 350 -13.79 -0.02 1.72
C GLU A 350 -13.03 -1.23 2.31
N PHE A 351 -11.71 -1.28 2.13
CA PHE A 351 -10.81 -2.35 2.57
C PHE A 351 -9.71 -1.89 3.54
N GLY A 352 -9.80 -0.67 4.09
CA GLY A 352 -8.74 -0.14 4.96
C GLY A 352 -7.53 0.44 4.21
N GLN A 353 -7.62 0.61 2.89
CA GLN A 353 -6.50 0.97 2.02
C GLN A 353 -5.92 2.38 2.26
N ILE A 354 -6.64 3.28 2.94
CA ILE A 354 -6.06 4.57 3.38
C ILE A 354 -5.36 4.48 4.73
N GLY A 355 -5.29 3.30 5.37
CA GLY A 355 -4.49 3.08 6.57
C GLY A 355 -5.16 3.50 7.89
N ILE A 356 -6.47 3.78 7.90
CA ILE A 356 -7.24 4.05 9.11
C ILE A 356 -8.24 2.94 9.44
N GLU A 357 -8.33 2.59 10.72
CA GLU A 357 -9.38 1.72 11.25
C GLU A 357 -10.69 2.50 11.37
N GLY A 358 -11.65 2.18 10.51
CA GLY A 358 -12.98 2.76 10.50
C GLY A 358 -13.92 1.84 9.74
N LYS A 359 -14.91 1.28 10.44
CA LYS A 359 -15.77 0.19 9.95
C LYS A 359 -16.44 0.54 8.61
N LYS A 360 -16.52 -0.50 7.76
CA LYS A 360 -17.36 -0.67 6.59
C LYS A 360 -18.71 0.07 6.68
N HIS A 361 -18.80 1.32 6.25
CA HIS A 361 -20.08 1.93 5.90
C HIS A 361 -19.90 2.94 4.77
N ASN A 362 -20.37 2.56 3.57
CA ASN A 362 -21.03 3.52 2.70
C ASN A 362 -22.11 4.19 3.54
N THR A 363 -22.00 5.48 3.86
CA THR A 363 -23.11 6.44 3.96
C THR A 363 -22.64 7.78 4.53
N GLN A 364 -23.24 8.84 3.99
CA GLN A 364 -23.51 10.11 4.65
C GLN A 364 -23.35 10.06 6.18
N ILE A 365 -22.33 10.72 6.72
CA ILE A 365 -22.33 11.03 8.16
C ILE A 365 -23.24 12.24 8.33
N GLN A 366 -24.41 11.98 8.94
CA GLN A 366 -25.28 13.00 9.49
C GLN A 366 -24.47 13.92 10.42
N ALA A 367 -24.69 15.22 10.24
CA ALA A 367 -24.14 16.27 11.07
C ALA A 367 -24.41 16.01 12.57
N ASN A 368 -23.44 16.43 13.40
CA ASN A 368 -23.50 16.61 14.85
C ASN A 368 -23.48 15.34 15.72
N GLN A 369 -22.30 14.96 16.21
CA GLN A 369 -21.86 15.20 17.59
C GLN A 369 -20.54 14.44 17.90
N GLN A 370 -19.60 15.16 18.52
CA GLN A 370 -18.47 14.65 19.33
C GLN A 370 -17.34 13.84 18.67
N LEU A 371 -16.43 14.52 17.96
CA LEU A 371 -15.00 14.14 17.87
C LEU A 371 -14.09 15.39 17.88
N ASN A 372 -14.38 16.33 18.80
CA ASN A 372 -13.46 17.42 19.11
C ASN A 372 -12.51 16.92 20.20
N ASN A 373 -11.32 16.44 19.82
CA ASN A 373 -10.05 16.58 20.55
C ASN A 373 -8.96 15.67 19.94
N SER A 374 -8.47 16.08 18.78
CA SER A 374 -7.07 15.87 18.36
C SER A 374 -6.89 16.69 17.08
N ALA A 375 -5.97 17.66 17.12
CA ALA A 375 -5.56 18.35 15.92
C ALA A 375 -5.16 17.30 14.86
N ASN A 376 -5.65 17.45 13.62
CA ASN A 376 -5.24 16.72 12.40
C ASN A 376 -6.29 15.80 11.72
N ILE A 377 -7.59 15.94 12.04
CA ILE A 377 -8.67 15.48 11.14
C ILE A 377 -9.28 16.72 10.48
N PHE A 378 -8.99 16.96 9.21
CA PHE A 378 -9.66 18.04 8.45
C PHE A 378 -11.01 17.54 7.96
N GLN A 379 -11.96 17.42 8.87
CA GLN A 379 -13.33 17.03 8.54
C GLN A 379 -14.07 18.22 7.92
N ASN A 380 -14.69 17.99 6.76
CA ASN A 380 -15.93 18.69 6.43
C ASN A 380 -16.77 17.75 5.57
N ASN A 381 -17.77 17.15 6.20
CA ASN A 381 -18.85 16.24 5.78
C ASN A 381 -18.69 15.25 4.61
N ASN A 382 -17.71 15.33 3.69
CA ASN A 382 -17.69 14.53 2.47
C ASN A 382 -16.27 14.25 1.89
N SER A 383 -15.17 14.49 2.61
CA SER A 383 -13.84 13.98 2.22
C SER A 383 -12.91 13.83 3.42
N PHE A 384 -12.22 12.69 3.53
CA PHE A 384 -11.22 12.44 4.56
C PHE A 384 -9.82 12.60 3.98
N LEU A 385 -9.05 13.55 4.49
CA LEU A 385 -7.61 13.65 4.30
C LEU A 385 -6.96 13.41 5.66
N ILE A 386 -6.15 12.35 5.76
CA ILE A 386 -5.68 11.84 7.04
C ILE A 386 -4.16 11.73 7.05
N ASN A 387 -3.55 12.24 8.11
CA ASN A 387 -2.14 12.05 8.41
C ASN A 387 -1.91 10.69 9.10
N LEU A 388 -1.12 9.80 8.50
CA LEU A 388 -0.88 8.45 9.01
C LEU A 388 0.18 8.38 10.11
N ASN A 389 1.03 9.40 10.26
CA ASN A 389 2.08 9.39 11.28
C ASN A 389 1.54 9.62 12.70
N THR A 390 0.39 10.26 12.85
CA THR A 390 -0.27 10.41 14.16
C THR A 390 -0.85 9.10 14.68
N LEU A 391 -1.14 8.14 13.79
CA LEU A 391 -1.62 6.80 14.16
C LEU A 391 -0.45 5.86 14.52
N ASN A 392 0.69 5.99 13.85
CA ASN A 392 1.89 5.20 14.15
C ASN A 392 2.58 5.58 15.46
N LYS A 393 2.35 6.79 16.00
CA LYS A 393 2.83 7.13 17.37
C LYS A 393 2.20 6.26 18.46
N GLY A 394 0.97 5.77 18.26
CA GLY A 394 0.33 4.81 19.17
C GLY A 394 0.83 3.36 18.98
N ARG A 395 1.26 2.99 17.76
CA ARG A 395 1.78 1.64 17.45
C ARG A 395 3.28 1.46 17.74
N ASN A 396 4.06 2.54 17.78
CA ASN A 396 5.51 2.51 18.06
C ASN A 396 5.88 2.34 19.54
N ILE A 397 4.91 2.23 20.45
CA ILE A 397 5.20 1.98 21.88
C ILE A 397 5.74 0.55 22.11
N ASN A 398 5.52 -0.37 21.16
CA ASN A 398 5.98 -1.77 21.28
C ASN A 398 7.48 -1.98 21.00
N ASN A 399 8.23 -0.96 20.57
CA ASN A 399 9.64 -1.10 20.17
C ASN A 399 10.65 -0.26 20.97
N TYR A 400 10.26 0.34 22.10
CA TYR A 400 11.23 0.94 23.03
C TYR A 400 11.57 -0.04 24.15
N SER A 401 12.24 -1.14 23.81
CA SER A 401 13.16 -1.74 24.76
C SER A 401 14.37 -0.81 24.88
N ASN A 402 14.60 -0.34 26.11
CA ASN A 402 15.72 0.48 26.56
C ASN A 402 15.52 2.01 26.43
N ASN A 403 15.06 2.55 27.56
CA ASN A 403 15.19 3.92 28.04
C ASN A 403 14.46 5.04 27.27
N THR A 404 13.72 5.82 28.07
CA THR A 404 13.09 7.12 27.81
C THR A 404 11.78 7.18 27.02
N ASN A 405 10.64 6.97 27.71
CA ASN A 405 9.61 8.02 27.92
C ASN A 405 8.34 7.54 28.67
N TYR A 406 8.48 7.04 29.90
CA TYR A 406 7.32 6.73 30.76
C TYR A 406 6.50 7.98 31.17
N LYS A 407 7.07 9.19 31.04
CA LYS A 407 6.35 10.46 31.27
C LYS A 407 5.23 10.71 30.26
N ALA A 408 5.36 10.23 29.02
CA ALA A 408 4.33 10.44 27.99
C ALA A 408 3.05 9.65 28.29
N LEU A 409 3.18 8.44 28.85
CA LEU A 409 2.05 7.59 29.27
C LEU A 409 1.26 8.21 30.44
N SER A 410 1.94 8.87 31.39
CA SER A 410 1.28 9.56 32.52
C SER A 410 0.41 10.76 32.14
N GLN A 411 0.55 11.26 30.90
CA GLN A 411 -0.15 12.45 30.40
C GLN A 411 -1.26 12.11 29.41
N MET A 412 -1.47 10.84 29.08
CA MET A 412 -2.54 10.39 28.19
C MET A 412 -3.88 10.35 28.93
N SER A 413 -4.95 10.67 28.22
CA SER A 413 -6.31 10.63 28.77
C SER A 413 -6.82 9.18 28.81
N SER A 414 -7.82 8.89 29.65
CA SER A 414 -8.32 7.51 29.80
C SER A 414 -8.90 6.91 28.49
N GLN A 415 -9.20 7.74 27.49
CA GLN A 415 -9.73 7.35 26.18
C GLN A 415 -8.65 6.82 25.21
N ASP A 416 -7.36 7.05 25.50
CA ASP A 416 -6.24 6.68 24.62
C ASP A 416 -5.79 5.21 24.76
N TYR A 417 -6.39 4.45 25.69
CA TYR A 417 -5.98 3.09 26.03
C TYR A 417 -6.82 1.98 25.38
N SER A 418 -7.79 2.34 24.55
CA SER A 418 -8.75 1.39 23.92
C SER A 418 -8.13 0.34 22.99
N TRP A 419 -6.84 0.48 22.64
CA TRP A 419 -6.09 -0.44 21.77
C TRP A 419 -5.30 -1.53 22.52
N LEU A 420 -5.23 -1.49 23.85
CA LEU A 420 -4.54 -2.51 24.65
C LEU A 420 -5.38 -3.80 24.75
N GLY A 421 -5.11 -4.76 23.87
CA GLY A 421 -5.67 -6.11 23.97
C GLY A 421 -5.18 -6.87 25.23
N GLN A 422 -5.97 -7.85 25.67
CA GLN A 422 -5.77 -8.63 26.91
C GLN A 422 -4.38 -9.28 27.06
N GLN A 423 -3.77 -9.71 25.95
CA GLN A 423 -2.43 -10.31 25.89
C GLN A 423 -1.32 -9.29 26.22
N ASN A 424 -1.43 -8.07 25.70
CA ASN A 424 -0.44 -7.01 25.96
C ASN A 424 -0.52 -6.50 27.41
N PHE A 425 -1.70 -6.57 28.03
CA PHE A 425 -1.92 -6.24 29.44
C PHE A 425 -1.32 -7.26 30.40
N ASN A 426 -1.46 -8.56 30.12
CA ASN A 426 -0.84 -9.62 30.94
C ASN A 426 0.69 -9.50 30.95
N ASN A 427 1.29 -9.13 29.82
CA ASN A 427 2.73 -8.87 29.73
C ASN A 427 3.16 -7.66 30.59
N ILE A 428 2.38 -6.58 30.61
CA ILE A 428 2.63 -5.41 31.47
C ILE A 428 2.44 -5.76 32.96
N LEU A 429 1.46 -6.62 33.29
CA LEU A 429 1.22 -7.15 34.63
C LEU A 429 2.37 -8.03 35.11
N ASP A 430 2.87 -8.94 34.27
CA ASP A 430 3.98 -9.83 34.59
C ASP A 430 5.26 -9.03 34.85
N MET A 431 5.52 -7.99 34.05
CA MET A 431 6.63 -7.05 34.28
C MET A 431 6.48 -6.25 35.58
N SER A 432 5.25 -5.90 35.99
CA SER A 432 4.98 -5.21 37.26
C SER A 432 5.14 -6.09 38.49
N ASN A 433 4.93 -7.41 38.35
CA ASN A 433 5.05 -8.39 39.43
C ASN A 433 6.50 -8.89 39.60
N GLN A 434 7.30 -8.95 38.53
CA GLN A 434 8.71 -9.37 38.57
C GLN A 434 9.64 -8.35 39.23
N SER A 435 9.23 -7.10 39.38
CA SER A 435 10.05 -5.99 39.91
C SER A 435 9.87 -5.70 41.41
N GLN A 436 9.25 -6.61 42.18
CA GLN A 436 9.05 -6.42 43.63
C GLN A 436 10.36 -6.27 44.46
N ASN A 437 11.54 -6.47 43.87
CA ASN A 437 12.80 -6.47 44.60
C ASN A 437 13.67 -5.20 44.50
N ASN A 438 13.32 -4.18 43.71
CA ASN A 438 14.11 -2.95 43.65
C ASN A 438 13.26 -1.70 43.93
N GLN A 439 13.56 -1.06 45.04
CA GLN A 439 12.97 0.21 45.46
C GLN A 439 13.48 1.39 44.60
N CYS A 440 12.58 2.35 44.39
CA CYS A 440 12.78 3.69 43.81
C CYS A 440 12.89 3.78 42.28
N ASP A 441 11.75 3.87 41.59
CA ASP A 441 11.68 4.44 40.24
C ASP A 441 10.34 5.14 39.97
N GLU A 442 10.38 6.38 39.45
CA GLU A 442 9.21 7.18 39.05
C GLU A 442 8.29 6.44 38.07
N SER A 443 8.84 5.52 37.29
CA SER A 443 8.14 4.60 36.37
C SER A 443 7.12 3.69 37.08
N TYR A 444 7.38 3.30 38.33
CA TYR A 444 6.51 2.44 39.12
C TYR A 444 5.26 3.18 39.65
N SER A 445 5.43 4.45 40.03
CA SER A 445 4.31 5.34 40.38
C SER A 445 3.38 5.55 39.19
N CYS A 446 3.96 5.73 38.00
CA CYS A 446 3.22 5.88 36.75
C CYS A 446 2.41 4.63 36.39
N LEU A 447 2.99 3.43 36.51
CA LEU A 447 2.28 2.16 36.26
C LEU A 447 1.12 1.93 37.25
N LYS A 448 1.27 2.33 38.52
CA LYS A 448 0.17 2.29 39.49
C LYS A 448 -0.97 3.26 39.14
N GLN A 449 -0.67 4.46 38.65
CA GLN A 449 -1.69 5.42 38.21
C GLN A 449 -2.47 4.92 36.99
N VAL A 450 -1.78 4.37 35.99
CA VAL A 450 -2.42 3.77 34.81
C VAL A 450 -3.33 2.61 35.20
N LYS A 451 -2.86 1.74 36.11
CA LYS A 451 -3.68 0.65 36.69
C LYS A 451 -4.93 1.16 37.38
N GLN A 452 -4.83 2.24 38.16
CA GLN A 452 -5.95 2.77 38.93
C GLN A 452 -6.98 3.48 38.04
N GLN A 453 -6.54 4.22 37.01
CA GLN A 453 -7.42 4.86 36.04
C GLN A 453 -8.22 3.85 35.20
N TYR A 454 -7.57 2.77 34.74
CA TYR A 454 -8.27 1.70 34.01
C TYR A 454 -9.32 0.99 34.88
N LEU A 455 -8.99 0.71 36.15
CA LEU A 455 -9.96 0.11 37.09
C LEU A 455 -11.16 1.04 37.30
N THR A 456 -10.95 2.35 37.38
CA THR A 456 -12.05 3.34 37.47
C THR A 456 -12.89 3.38 36.18
N GLU A 457 -12.29 3.26 35.00
CA GLU A 457 -13.01 3.23 33.73
C GLU A 457 -13.88 1.96 33.59
N VAL A 458 -13.35 0.80 33.98
CA VAL A 458 -14.10 -0.46 34.02
C VAL A 458 -15.23 -0.40 35.05
N GLN A 459 -15.00 0.24 36.20
CA GLN A 459 -16.04 0.53 37.18
C GLN A 459 -17.15 1.40 36.58
N ASN A 460 -16.78 2.52 35.93
CA ASN A 460 -17.74 3.43 35.31
C ASN A 460 -18.53 2.76 34.18
N GLN A 461 -17.89 1.92 33.36
CA GLN A 461 -18.58 1.15 32.33
C GLN A 461 -19.54 0.12 32.93
N SER A 462 -19.13 -0.57 34.00
CA SER A 462 -19.98 -1.53 34.72
C SER A 462 -21.17 -0.83 35.39
N GLU A 463 -20.99 0.38 35.92
CA GLU A 463 -22.07 1.22 36.48
C GLU A 463 -23.02 1.77 35.41
N LEU A 464 -22.48 2.16 34.25
CA LEU A 464 -23.30 2.57 33.10
C LEU A 464 -24.12 1.39 32.56
N GLU A 465 -23.53 0.20 32.48
CA GLU A 465 -24.22 -1.04 32.14
C GLU A 465 -25.28 -1.41 33.19
N TYR A 466 -25.03 -1.16 34.48
CA TYR A 466 -25.99 -1.31 35.58
C TYR A 466 -27.20 -0.37 35.44
N GLU A 467 -27.00 0.90 35.08
CA GLU A 467 -28.10 1.84 34.83
C GLU A 467 -28.92 1.47 33.58
N ILE A 468 -28.26 0.95 32.53
CA ILE A 468 -28.93 0.40 31.34
C ILE A 468 -29.73 -0.86 31.68
N LEU A 469 -29.23 -1.69 32.62
CA LEU A 469 -29.87 -2.90 33.16
C LEU A 469 -31.16 -2.63 33.93
N LYS A 470 -31.21 -1.50 34.64
CA LYS A 470 -32.41 -1.06 35.38
C LYS A 470 -33.59 -0.81 34.42
N GLN A 471 -33.29 -0.37 33.20
CA GLN A 471 -34.27 0.09 32.20
C GLN A 471 -34.74 -1.01 31.21
N ASN A 472 -34.04 -2.15 31.10
CA ASN A 472 -34.33 -3.16 30.07
C ASN A 472 -34.92 -4.49 30.61
N GLN A 473 -35.71 -5.19 29.76
CA GLN A 473 -36.45 -6.42 30.09
C GLN A 473 -35.76 -7.74 29.65
N ASN A 474 -34.61 -7.71 28.96
CA ASN A 474 -33.99 -8.93 28.41
C ASN A 474 -32.75 -9.37 29.21
N LEU A 475 -32.95 -10.21 30.23
CA LEU A 475 -31.95 -10.62 31.23
C LEU A 475 -30.83 -11.53 30.67
N ASP A 476 -31.11 -12.37 29.67
CA ASP A 476 -30.18 -13.45 29.25
C ASP A 476 -28.93 -12.95 28.52
N ASN A 477 -29.09 -11.97 27.62
CA ASN A 477 -27.95 -11.33 26.94
C ASN A 477 -27.05 -10.58 27.92
N ILE A 478 -27.65 -10.08 29.00
CA ILE A 478 -26.92 -9.31 29.99
C ILE A 478 -26.13 -10.21 30.92
N VAL A 479 -26.71 -11.34 31.36
CA VAL A 479 -25.97 -12.36 32.14
C VAL A 479 -24.77 -12.90 31.36
N SER A 480 -24.91 -13.10 30.05
CA SER A 480 -23.79 -13.56 29.20
C SER A 480 -22.68 -12.51 29.08
N ASN A 481 -23.01 -11.24 28.85
CA ASN A 481 -22.02 -10.17 28.78
C ASN A 481 -21.35 -9.91 30.14
N PHE A 482 -22.11 -10.01 31.23
CA PHE A 482 -21.61 -9.87 32.59
C PHE A 482 -20.62 -10.98 32.97
N ARG A 483 -20.94 -12.24 32.64
CA ARG A 483 -19.99 -13.37 32.81
C ARG A 483 -18.70 -13.14 32.05
N ASN A 484 -18.79 -12.68 30.80
CA ASN A 484 -17.61 -12.32 30.01
C ASN A 484 -16.79 -11.20 30.67
N ASN A 485 -17.42 -10.22 31.31
CA ASN A 485 -16.72 -9.15 32.01
C ASN A 485 -16.09 -9.62 33.35
N ILE A 486 -16.75 -10.51 34.11
CA ILE A 486 -16.14 -11.15 35.29
C ILE A 486 -14.95 -12.02 34.90
N ASP A 487 -15.06 -12.79 33.82
CA ASP A 487 -13.96 -13.64 33.37
C ASP A 487 -12.75 -12.83 32.88
N LYS A 488 -12.97 -11.60 32.37
CA LYS A 488 -11.88 -10.62 32.12
C LYS A 488 -11.23 -10.11 33.41
N ILE A 489 -11.94 -10.10 34.53
CA ILE A 489 -11.49 -9.55 35.83
C ILE A 489 -10.82 -10.61 36.72
N LYS A 490 -11.03 -11.91 36.49
CA LYS A 490 -10.54 -13.07 37.28
C LYS A 490 -8.99 -13.28 37.31
N GLY A 491 -8.19 -12.25 37.06
CA GLY A 491 -6.77 -12.25 37.35
C GLY A 491 -6.50 -12.00 38.84
N ASN A 492 -5.91 -12.99 39.53
CA ASN A 492 -5.55 -13.05 40.96
C ASN A 492 -5.29 -11.70 41.67
N ASN A 493 -6.34 -11.04 42.16
CA ASN A 493 -6.21 -9.89 43.05
C ASN A 493 -7.42 -9.75 43.98
N SER A 494 -7.18 -9.51 45.28
CA SER A 494 -8.21 -9.49 46.33
C SER A 494 -9.20 -8.32 46.19
N GLN A 495 -8.80 -7.20 45.57
CA GLN A 495 -9.69 -6.06 45.28
C GLN A 495 -10.67 -6.34 44.12
N ALA A 496 -10.24 -7.09 43.10
CA ALA A 496 -11.10 -7.54 42.01
C ALA A 496 -12.16 -8.53 42.53
N ALA A 497 -11.80 -9.38 43.49
CA ALA A 497 -12.73 -10.27 44.18
C ALA A 497 -13.79 -9.49 44.98
N TYR A 498 -13.40 -8.46 45.74
CA TYR A 498 -14.36 -7.61 46.48
C TYR A 498 -15.35 -6.89 45.54
N PHE A 499 -14.87 -6.40 44.39
CA PHE A 499 -15.72 -5.75 43.40
C PHE A 499 -16.68 -6.72 42.69
N CYS A 500 -16.20 -7.90 42.31
CA CYS A 500 -17.04 -8.97 41.77
C CYS A 500 -18.11 -9.42 42.79
N VAL A 501 -17.77 -9.44 44.08
CA VAL A 501 -18.72 -9.76 45.16
C VAL A 501 -19.77 -8.65 45.32
N ASP A 502 -19.38 -7.37 45.34
CA ASP A 502 -20.32 -6.25 45.45
C ASP A 502 -21.27 -6.16 44.23
N LEU A 503 -20.76 -6.40 43.01
CA LEU A 503 -21.59 -6.45 41.81
C LEU A 503 -22.52 -7.67 41.79
N MET A 504 -22.04 -8.85 42.21
CA MET A 504 -22.92 -10.02 42.34
C MET A 504 -24.01 -9.78 43.38
N ASP A 505 -23.73 -9.07 44.48
CA ASP A 505 -24.72 -8.78 45.51
C ASP A 505 -25.77 -7.77 45.03
N LYS A 506 -25.36 -6.74 44.28
CA LYS A 506 -26.26 -5.79 43.61
C LYS A 506 -27.13 -6.47 42.54
N PHE A 507 -26.56 -7.41 41.79
CA PHE A 507 -27.29 -8.18 40.77
C PHE A 507 -28.30 -9.14 41.40
N ASN A 508 -27.93 -9.80 42.50
CA ASN A 508 -28.83 -10.66 43.27
C ASN A 508 -30.01 -9.89 43.87
N ARG A 509 -29.84 -8.62 44.23
CA ARG A 509 -30.95 -7.75 44.68
C ARG A 509 -31.95 -7.48 43.54
N ILE A 510 -31.46 -7.21 42.33
CA ILE A 510 -32.31 -7.00 41.15
C ILE A 510 -33.07 -8.28 40.77
N LEU A 511 -32.40 -9.43 40.80
CA LEU A 511 -33.05 -10.72 40.54
C LEU A 511 -34.15 -11.02 41.57
N LYS A 512 -33.91 -10.72 42.85
CA LYS A 512 -34.92 -10.83 43.93
C LYS A 512 -36.07 -9.83 43.78
N GLU A 513 -35.80 -8.60 43.34
CA GLU A 513 -36.83 -7.58 43.11
C GLU A 513 -37.68 -7.86 41.87
N LYS A 514 -37.11 -8.47 40.82
CA LYS A 514 -37.79 -8.72 39.55
C LYS A 514 -38.47 -10.09 39.44
N ASN A 515 -38.12 -11.10 40.24
CA ASN A 515 -38.81 -12.41 40.24
C ASN A 515 -38.87 -13.06 41.62
N ASN A 516 -40.09 -13.20 42.15
CA ASN A 516 -40.40 -13.85 43.43
C ASN A 516 -40.31 -15.39 43.37
N ILE A 517 -39.31 -15.97 42.67
CA ILE A 517 -39.09 -17.42 42.60
C ILE A 517 -37.60 -17.75 42.66
N ILE A 518 -37.31 -18.64 43.59
CA ILE A 518 -36.06 -19.28 43.99
C ILE A 518 -35.22 -19.76 42.79
N LEU A 519 -34.04 -19.17 42.58
CA LEU A 519 -32.88 -19.85 41.98
C LEU A 519 -31.97 -20.28 43.12
N LYS A 520 -32.40 -21.31 43.85
CA LYS A 520 -31.46 -22.25 44.46
C LYS A 520 -31.12 -23.26 43.37
N ASP A 521 -29.85 -23.60 43.31
CA ASP A 521 -29.25 -24.67 42.53
C ASP A 521 -28.54 -24.17 41.24
N ASN A 522 -27.23 -23.91 41.44
CA ASN A 522 -26.14 -23.71 40.47
C ASN A 522 -25.63 -22.26 40.24
N LEU A 523 -25.43 -21.53 41.34
CA LEU A 523 -24.26 -20.67 41.57
C LEU A 523 -23.40 -21.35 42.64
#